data_AF-A0A3M1XLP2-F1
#
_entry.id   AF-A0A3M1XLP2-F1
#
_cell.length_a   1.000
_cell.length_b   1.000
_cell.length_c   1.000
_cell.angle_alpha   90.00
_cell.angle_beta   90.00
_cell.angle_gamma   90.00
#
_symmetry.space_group_name_H-M   'P 1'
#
loop_
_entity.id
_entity.type
_entity.pdbx_description
1 polymer ?
#
loop_
_entity_poly.entity_id
_entity_poly.type
_entity_poly.pdbx_seq_one_letter_code
_entity_poly.pdbx_strand_id
1 'polypeptide(L)' 'IADIFEALTARDRPYKKPMKLSEAVKILGEMCRAGHIDPDIYNLFIQTNLFREYAEKELNREQIDVDVAE' A
#
# COMPACT_ATOMS: atom_id res chain seq x y z
N ILE A 1 -4.76 -1.82 8.92
CA ILE A 1 -4.40 -1.59 7.50
C ILE A 1 -3.31 -0.53 7.35
N ALA A 2 -3.47 0.66 7.93
CA ALA A 2 -2.48 1.75 7.80
C ALA A 2 -1.06 1.36 8.27
N ASP A 3 -0.92 0.84 9.49
CA ASP A 3 0.37 0.39 10.03
C ASP A 3 1.05 -0.70 9.16
N ILE A 4 0.26 -1.65 8.65
CA ILE A 4 0.74 -2.68 7.72
C ILE A 4 1.22 -2.04 6.42
N PHE A 5 0.45 -1.12 5.85
CA PHE A 5 0.80 -0.43 4.61
C PHE A 5 2.07 0.41 4.76
N GLU A 6 2.19 1.17 5.84
CA GLU A 6 3.38 1.95 6.17
C GLU A 6 4.60 1.03 6.34
N ALA A 7 4.45 -0.06 7.10
CA ALA A 7 5.51 -1.04 7.27
C ALA A 7 5.93 -1.65 5.94
N LEU A 8 5.00 -1.98 5.03
CA LEU A 8 5.28 -2.51 3.70
C LEU A 8 6.04 -1.50 2.83
N THR A 9 5.63 -0.24 2.85
CA THR A 9 6.13 0.83 1.96
C THR A 9 7.31 1.64 2.52
N ALA A 10 7.73 1.39 3.77
CA ALA A 10 8.82 2.07 4.44
C ALA A 10 10.08 2.21 3.55
N ARG A 11 10.49 3.47 3.34
CA ARG A 11 11.64 3.87 2.51
C ARG A 11 13.00 3.53 3.14
N ASP A 12 13.09 3.55 4.48
CA ASP A 12 14.34 3.40 5.22
C ASP A 12 14.62 1.95 5.64
N ARG A 13 14.63 1.03 4.67
CA ARG A 13 15.03 -0.37 4.94
C ARG A 13 16.52 -0.56 4.64
N PRO A 14 17.39 -0.75 5.65
CA PRO A 14 18.85 -0.83 5.45
C PRO A 14 19.32 -2.00 4.57
N TYR A 15 18.49 -3.03 4.39
CA TYR A 15 18.87 -4.27 3.70
C TYR A 15 17.91 -4.69 2.58
N LYS A 16 16.89 -3.89 2.27
CA LYS A 16 15.91 -4.21 1.23
C LYS A 16 15.54 -2.97 0.45
N LYS A 17 15.38 -3.14 -0.86
CA LYS A 17 14.78 -2.09 -1.67
C LYS A 17 13.39 -1.76 -1.13
N PRO A 18 13.02 -0.47 -1.09
CA PRO A 18 11.67 -0.06 -0.73
C PRO A 18 10.68 -0.76 -1.67
N MET A 19 9.61 -1.32 -1.10
CA MET A 19 8.58 -2.03 -1.85
C MET A 19 7.84 -1.05 -2.77
N LYS A 20 7.47 -1.52 -3.96
CA LYS A 20 6.62 -0.74 -4.87
C LYS A 20 5.21 -0.61 -4.31
N LEU A 21 4.53 0.47 -4.69
CA LEU A 21 3.16 0.73 -4.26
C LEU A 21 2.22 -0.39 -4.72
N SER A 22 2.40 -0.86 -5.96
CA SER A 22 1.66 -1.99 -6.53
C SER A 22 1.78 -3.28 -5.70
N GLU A 23 2.99 -3.59 -5.25
CA GLU A 23 3.29 -4.77 -4.44
C GLU A 23 2.63 -4.67 -3.05
N ALA A 24 2.71 -3.50 -2.42
CA ALA A 24 2.08 -3.28 -1.12
C ALA A 24 0.55 -3.45 -1.20
N VAL A 25 -0.10 -2.87 -2.21
CA VAL A 25 -1.55 -3.00 -2.43
C VAL A 25 -1.93 -4.46 -2.71
N LYS A 26 -1.13 -5.18 -3.52
CA LYS A 26 -1.35 -6.60 -3.79
C LYS A 26 -1.32 -7.43 -2.50
N ILE A 27 -0.33 -7.21 -1.63
CA ILE A 27 -0.20 -7.92 -0.35
C ILE A 27 -1.39 -7.60 0.56
N LEU A 28 -1.83 -6.34 0.64
CA LEU A 28 -3.03 -5.98 1.40
C LEU A 28 -4.28 -6.72 0.89
N GLY A 29 -4.44 -6.84 -0.42
CA GLY A 29 -5.53 -7.61 -1.03
C GLY A 29 -5.45 -9.10 -0.71
N GLU A 30 -4.25 -9.69 -0.66
CA GLU A 30 -4.03 -11.07 -0.21
C GLU A 30 -4.38 -11.25 1.28
N MET A 31 -3.97 -10.31 2.14
CA MET A 31 -4.30 -10.33 3.56
C MET A 31 -5.80 -10.18 3.82
N CYS A 32 -6.50 -9.36 3.03
CA CYS A 32 -7.96 -9.26 3.09
C CYS A 32 -8.62 -10.59 2.68
N ARG A 33 -8.20 -11.20 1.55
CA ARG A 33 -8.71 -12.52 1.12
C ARG A 33 -8.44 -13.64 2.14
N ALA A 34 -7.33 -13.55 2.87
CA ALA A 34 -6.97 -14.47 3.94
C ALA A 34 -7.72 -14.20 5.27
N GLY A 35 -8.56 -13.16 5.34
CA GLY A 35 -9.32 -12.80 6.55
C GLY A 35 -8.49 -12.09 7.62
N HIS A 36 -7.29 -11.61 7.31
CA HIS A 36 -6.45 -10.84 8.23
C HIS A 36 -6.79 -9.35 8.26
N ILE A 37 -7.49 -8.85 7.24
CA ILE A 37 -7.94 -7.46 7.14
C ILE A 37 -9.44 -7.49 6.85
N ASP A 38 -10.18 -6.67 7.59
CA ASP A 38 -11.61 -6.45 7.37
C ASP A 38 -11.86 -5.97 5.93
N PRO A 39 -12.74 -6.64 5.16
CA PRO A 39 -13.03 -6.28 3.78
C PRO A 39 -13.58 -4.86 3.59
N ASP A 40 -14.41 -4.36 4.51
CA ASP A 40 -14.98 -3.02 4.42
C ASP A 40 -13.90 -1.96 4.61
N ILE A 41 -12.97 -2.19 5.54
CA ILE A 41 -11.80 -1.33 5.75
C ILE A 41 -10.87 -1.35 4.53
N TYR A 42 -10.61 -2.52 3.95
CA TYR A 42 -9.82 -2.63 2.73
C TYR A 42 -10.48 -1.90 1.56
N ASN A 43 -11.78 -2.12 1.35
CA ASN A 43 -12.54 -1.48 0.28
C ASN A 43 -12.53 0.05 0.42
N LEU A 44 -12.75 0.56 1.64
CA LEU A 44 -12.66 2.00 1.91
C LEU A 44 -11.27 2.54 1.56
N PHE A 45 -10.21 1.85 1.96
CA PHE A 45 -8.83 2.26 1.70
C PHE A 45 -8.50 2.35 0.20
N ILE A 46 -9.03 1.42 -0.60
CA ILE A 46 -8.83 1.43 -2.07
C ILE A 46 -9.74 2.46 -2.75
N GLN A 47 -11.03 2.49 -2.44
CA GLN A 47 -12.01 3.38 -3.09
C GLN A 47 -11.73 4.86 -2.84
N THR A 48 -11.20 5.20 -1.67
CA THR A 48 -10.80 6.58 -1.34
C THR A 48 -9.47 6.99 -1.96
N ASN A 49 -8.75 6.06 -2.60
CA ASN A 49 -7.40 6.27 -3.12
C ASN A 49 -6.39 6.75 -2.06
N LEU A 50 -6.69 6.50 -0.77
CA LEU A 50 -5.92 7.02 0.37
C LEU A 50 -4.47 6.52 0.35
N PHE A 51 -4.24 5.29 -0.12
CA PHE A 51 -2.90 4.73 -0.29
C PHE A 51 -2.04 5.54 -1.26
N ARG A 52 -2.64 6.11 -2.31
CA ARG A 52 -1.92 6.92 -3.31
C ARG A 52 -1.65 8.32 -2.77
N GLU A 53 -2.63 8.94 -2.12
CA GLU A 53 -2.41 10.24 -1.47
C GLU A 53 -1.31 10.19 -0.41
N TYR A 54 -1.25 9.10 0.36
CA TYR A 54 -0.13 8.85 1.28
C TYR A 54 1.17 8.61 0.51
N ALA A 55 1.14 7.79 -0.55
CA ALA A 55 2.32 7.50 -1.37
C ALA A 55 2.97 8.76 -1.95
N GLU A 56 2.17 9.67 -2.50
CA GLU A 56 2.68 10.92 -3.07
C GLU A 56 3.32 11.86 -2.04
N LYS A 57 2.92 11.75 -0.77
CA LYS A 57 3.46 12.56 0.34
C LYS A 57 4.69 11.94 0.98
N GLU A 58 4.70 10.62 1.14
CA GLU A 58 5.65 9.93 2.03
C GLU A 58 6.63 8.99 1.31
N LEU A 59 6.29 8.47 0.13
CA LEU A 59 7.12 7.48 -0.57
C LEU A 59 8.05 8.16 -1.58
N ASN A 60 9.13 7.46 -1.93
CA ASN A 60 9.99 7.90 -3.03
C ASN A 60 9.26 7.75 -4.36
N ARG A 61 9.54 8.65 -5.32
CA ARG A 61 8.90 8.63 -6.65
C ARG A 61 9.05 7.29 -7.36
N GLU A 62 10.19 6.62 -7.17
CA GLU A 62 10.44 5.31 -7.79
C GLU A 62 9.54 4.22 -7.22
N GLN A 63 8.96 4.39 -6.03
CA GLN A 63 8.03 3.42 -5.45
C GLN A 63 6.62 3.54 -6.03
N ILE A 64 6.24 4.70 -6.57
CA ILE A 64 4.91 4.97 -7.11
C ILE A 64 4.86 4.49 -8.57
N ASP A 65 4.53 3.21 -8.75
CA ASP A 65 4.61 2.51 -10.04
C ASP A 65 3.25 2.18 -10.67
N VAL A 66 2.16 2.60 -10.03
CA VAL A 66 0.80 2.37 -10.51
C VAL A 66 -0.01 3.66 -10.49
N ASP A 67 -0.66 3.92 -11.62
CA ASP A 67 -1.75 4.86 -11.71
C ASP A 67 -3.06 4.09 -11.54
N VAL A 68 -3.79 4.44 -10.49
CA VAL A 68 -5.09 3.85 -10.21
C VAL A 68 -6.09 4.62 -11.06
N ALA A 69 -6.19 4.25 -12.32
CA ALA A 69 -7.30 4.59 -13.19
C ALA A 69 -8.17 3.34 -13.31
N GLU A 70 -9.28 3.35 -12.55
CA GLU A 70 -10.47 2.47 -12.59
C GLU A 70 -10.26 0.95 -12.73
#